data_AF-A0A973TRV0-F1
#
_entry.id   AF-A0A973TRV0-F1
#
_cell.length_a   1.000
_cell.length_b   1.000
_cell.length_c   1.000
_cell.angle_alpha   90.00
_cell.angle_beta   90.00
_cell.angle_gamma   90.00
#
_symmetry.space_group_name_H-M   'P 1'
#
loop_
_entity.id
_entity.type
_entity.pdbx_description
1 polymer ?
#
loop_
_entity_poly.entity_id
_entity_poly.type
_entity_poly.pdbx_seq_one_letter_code
_entity_poly.pdbx_strand_id
1 'polypeptide(L)' 'MTVRVDEQGRAVHAGPQVQIGGNDRYVSVSRAEFKKIMRGDGVIEPVQPPLIDDPLP' A
#
# COMPACT_ATOMS: atom_id res chain seq x y z
N MET A 1 5.62 -7.76 7.28
CA MET A 1 4.20 -7.50 7.58
C MET A 1 3.59 -6.81 6.36
N THR A 2 2.27 -6.86 6.19
CA THR A 2 1.59 -6.25 5.03
C THR A 2 0.63 -5.19 5.50
N VAL A 3 0.69 -4.00 4.91
CA VAL A 3 -0.20 -2.86 5.20
C VAL A 3 -1.00 -2.54 3.95
N ARG A 4 -2.30 -2.25 4.13
CA ARG A 4 -3.10 -1.62 3.08
C ARG A 4 -3.00 -0.11 3.18
N VAL A 5 -2.66 0.55 2.08
CA VAL A 5 -2.53 2.02 2.00
C VAL A 5 -3.59 2.63 1.08
N ASP A 6 -3.92 3.90 1.33
CA ASP A 6 -4.71 4.73 0.42
C ASP A 6 -3.83 5.34 -0.68
N GLU A 7 -4.43 6.12 -1.58
CA GLU A 7 -3.73 6.78 -2.70
C GLU A 7 -2.65 7.78 -2.23
N GLN A 8 -2.70 8.21 -0.97
CA GLN A 8 -1.72 9.12 -0.36
C GLN A 8 -0.66 8.35 0.44
N GLY A 9 -0.68 7.02 0.40
CA GLY A 9 0.27 6.17 1.12
C GLY A 9 -0.01 6.02 2.61
N ARG A 10 -1.18 6.43 3.11
CA ARG A 10 -1.55 6.32 4.54
C ARG A 10 -2.19 4.97 4.82
N ALA A 11 -1.95 4.43 6.01
CA ALA A 11 -2.61 3.19 6.43
C ALA A 11 -4.14 3.34 6.44
N VAL A 12 -4.83 2.36 5.85
CA VAL A 12 -6.30 2.31 5.86
C VAL A 12 -6.77 1.70 7.18
N HIS A 13 -7.49 2.48 7.99
CA HIS A 13 -8.01 2.06 9.29
C HIS A 13 -9.48 1.61 9.29
N ALA A 14 -10.23 1.91 8.22
CA ALA A 14 -11.66 1.65 8.13
C ALA A 14 -12.07 1.15 6.74
N GLY A 15 -13.33 0.72 6.61
CA GLY A 15 -13.88 0.18 5.37
C GLY A 15 -13.80 -1.36 5.30
N PRO A 16 -13.91 -1.94 4.09
CA PRO A 16 -13.95 -3.39 3.91
C PRO A 16 -12.71 -4.08 4.47
N GLN A 17 -12.87 -5.22 5.13
CA GLN A 17 -11.73 -5.98 5.69
C GLN A 17 -10.73 -6.41 4.62
N VAL A 18 -11.22 -6.75 3.42
CA VAL A 18 -10.41 -7.18 2.27
C VAL A 18 -10.76 -6.33 1.06
N GLN A 19 -9.76 -5.98 0.26
CA GLN A 19 -9.94 -5.42 -1.07
C GLN A 19 -8.97 -6.12 -2.03
N ILE A 20 -9.37 -6.31 -3.28
CA ILE A 20 -8.45 -6.81 -4.31
C ILE A 20 -7.49 -5.69 -4.69
N GLY A 21 -6.22 -6.02 -4.89
CA GLY A 21 -5.17 -5.06 -5.26
C GLY A 21 -3.79 -5.68 -5.13
N GLY A 22 -2.81 -5.06 -5.78
CA GLY A 22 -1.41 -5.48 -5.76
C GLY A 22 -0.56 -4.53 -4.91
N ASN A 23 0.62 -4.21 -5.40
CA ASN A 23 1.59 -3.36 -4.70
C ASN A 23 1.23 -1.86 -4.76
N ASP A 24 0.20 -1.51 -5.52
CA ASP A 24 -0.49 -0.21 -5.52
C ASP A 24 -1.29 0.01 -4.23
N ARG A 25 -1.75 -1.06 -3.59
CA ARG A 25 -2.63 -1.03 -2.42
C ARG A 25 -2.04 -1.72 -1.19
N TYR A 26 -1.23 -2.76 -1.37
CA TYR A 26 -0.65 -3.55 -0.30
C TYR A 26 0.87 -3.50 -0.34
N VAL A 27 1.48 -2.98 0.73
CA VAL A 27 2.93 -2.85 0.81
C VAL A 27 3.50 -3.75 1.91
N SER A 28 4.59 -4.46 1.57
CA SER A 28 5.33 -5.27 2.52
C SER A 28 6.35 -4.42 3.28
N VAL A 29 6.30 -4.48 4.61
CA VAL A 29 7.11 -3.65 5.51
C VAL A 29 7.71 -4.42 6.68
N SER A 30 8.72 -3.81 7.30
CA SER A 30 9.24 -4.26 8.61
C SER A 30 8.19 -4.09 9.72
N ARG A 31 8.40 -4.77 10.85
CA ARG A 31 7.52 -4.61 12.04
C ARG A 31 7.58 -3.18 12.62
N ALA A 32 8.74 -2.52 12.54
CA ALA A 32 8.89 -1.16 13.05
C ALA A 32 8.06 -0.18 12.21
N GLU A 33 8.16 -0.28 10.89
CA GLU A 33 7.42 0.61 9.98
C GLU A 33 5.92 0.35 10.04
N PHE A 34 5.50 -0.91 10.17
CA PHE A 34 4.09 -1.26 10.42
C PHE A 34 3.53 -0.51 11.64
N LYS A 35 4.27 -0.50 12.76
CA LYS A 35 3.84 0.18 13.99
C LYS A 35 3.77 1.70 13.82
N LYS A 36 4.71 2.29 13.08
CA LYS A 36 4.77 3.72 12.82
C LYS A 36 3.58 4.17 11.96
N ILE A 37 3.35 3.51 10.82
CA ILE A 37 2.25 3.90 9.93
C ILE A 37 0.87 3.64 10.54
N MET A 38 0.70 2.56 11.31
CA MET A 38 -0.56 2.28 12.01
C MET A 38 -0.88 3.27 13.15
N ARG A 39 0.07 4.12 13.54
CA ARG A 39 -0.16 5.24 14.48
C ARG A 39 -0.47 6.55 13.75
N GLY A 40 -0.36 6.57 12.42
CA GLY A 40 -0.47 7.78 11.60
C GLY A 40 0.84 8.57 11.49
N ASP A 41 1.97 8.03 11.96
CA ASP A 41 3.26 8.75 12.04
C ASP A 41 4.06 8.68 10.72
N GLY A 42 3.43 8.40 9.57
CA GLY A 42 4.12 8.30 8.28
C GLY A 42 3.23 7.91 7.10
N VAL A 43 3.85 7.92 5.92
CA VAL A 43 3.26 7.48 4.64
C VAL A 43 4.23 6.53 3.93
N ILE A 44 3.70 5.63 3.12
CA ILE A 44 4.47 4.71 2.28
C ILE A 44 4.05 4.93 0.83
N GLU A 45 5.01 5.27 -0.02
CA GLU A 45 4.79 5.34 -1.46
C GLU A 45 4.55 3.92 -2.03
N PRO A 46 3.49 3.71 -2.82
CA PRO A 46 3.27 2.44 -3.50
C PRO A 46 4.44 2.09 -4.42
N VAL A 47 4.84 0.81 -4.42
CA VAL A 47 6.09 0.35 -5.06
C VAL A 47 5.85 -0.01 -6.54
N GLN A 48 4.61 -0.06 -6.99
CA GLN A 48 4.28 -0.44 -8.36
C GLN A 48 4.29 0.79 -9.28
N PRO A 49 5.23 0.88 -10.24
CA PRO A 49 5.09 1.84 -11.33
C PRO A 49 3.81 1.53 -12.12
N PRO A 50 3.16 2.54 -12.72
CA PRO A 50 2.00 2.32 -13.57
C PRO A 50 2.35 1.27 -14.62
N LEU A 51 1.43 0.30 -14.81
CA LEU A 51 1.54 -0.63 -15.92
C LEU A 51 1.56 0.22 -17.20
N ILE A 52 2.71 0.24 -17.87
CA ILE A 52 2.78 0.71 -19.24
C ILE A 52 1.99 -0.34 -20.01
N ASP A 53 0.90 0.08 -20.65
CA ASP A 53 0.22 -0.72 -21.67
C ASP A 53 1.23 -0.92 -22.81
N ASP A 54 2.09 -1.92 -22.68
CA ASP A 54 2.95 -2.35 -23.77
C ASP A 54 2.02 -3.02 -24.79
N PRO A 55 1.78 -2.43 -25.97
CA PRO A 55 1.03 -3.13 -26.99
C PRO A 55 1.82 -4.39 -27.32
N LEU A 56 1.25 -5.55 -26.98
CA LEU A 56 1.79 -6.86 -27.31
C LEU A 56 2.34 -6.86 -28.75
N PRO A 57 3.59 -7.29 -28.99
CA PRO A 57 4.06 -7.58 -30.34
C PRO A 57 3.30 -8.76 -30.96
#